data_AF-A0A9D8ZC53-F1
#
_entry.id   AF-A0A9D8ZC53-F1
#
_cell.length_a   1.000
_cell.length_b   1.000
_cell.length_c   1.000
_cell.angle_alpha   90.00
_cell.angle_beta   90.00
_cell.angle_gamma   90.00
#
_symmetry.space_group_name_H-M   'P 1'
#
loop_
_entity.id
_entity.type
_entity.pdbx_description
1 polymer ?
#
loop_
_entity_poly.entity_id
_entity_poly.type
_entity_poly.pdbx_seq_one_letter_code
_entity_poly.pdbx_strand_id
1 'polypeptide(L)'
;MGILSGFLSFEKSMGATLTRLLYYLGILGILWHAVRRFWFWLTYLDNDWDTALWGMIKTPIGAIIALMVLRVIAEYLVAHFRMDKSLHDQVTGRAAPPKAD
;
A
#
# COMPACT_ATOMS: atom_id res chain seq x y z
N MET A 1 10.76 18.41 -17.25
CA MET A 1 9.88 18.88 -16.16
C MET A 1 8.41 18.47 -16.37
N GLY A 2 8.12 17.20 -16.70
CA GLY A 2 6.74 16.76 -17.04
C GLY A 2 6.13 15.76 -16.06
N ILE A 3 6.93 15.09 -15.22
CA ILE A 3 6.44 14.05 -14.30
C ILE A 3 5.82 14.68 -13.03
N LEU A 4 6.34 15.83 -12.60
CA LEU A 4 5.88 16.54 -11.41
C LEU A 4 4.60 17.36 -11.65
N SER A 5 4.37 17.86 -12.87
CA SER A 5 3.15 18.64 -13.19
C SER A 5 1.90 17.78 -13.26
N GLY A 6 2.02 16.52 -13.72
CA GLY A 6 0.94 15.54 -13.65
C GLY A 6 0.65 15.06 -12.21
N PHE A 7 1.65 15.08 -11.33
CA PHE A 7 1.49 14.75 -9.91
C PHE A 7 0.77 15.83 -9.12
N LEU A 8 0.93 17.10 -9.53
CA LEU A 8 0.31 18.27 -8.91
C LEU A 8 -1.04 18.65 -9.56
N SER A 9 -1.42 18.00 -10.65
CA SER A 9 -2.74 18.11 -11.29
C SER A 9 -3.78 17.36 -10.44
N PHE A 10 -4.29 18.05 -9.41
CA PHE A 10 -5.15 17.54 -8.35
C PHE A 10 -6.57 17.13 -8.78
N GLU A 11 -6.95 17.28 -10.05
CA GLU A 11 -8.35 17.54 -10.37
C GLU A 11 -9.23 16.34 -10.72
N LYS A 12 -8.70 15.11 -10.95
CA LYS A 12 -9.62 14.00 -11.32
C LYS A 12 -9.17 12.55 -11.13
N SER A 13 -7.86 12.24 -11.10
CA SER A 13 -7.36 10.85 -11.02
C SER A 13 -6.54 10.56 -9.76
N MET A 14 -6.48 11.51 -8.83
CA MET A 14 -5.50 11.49 -7.75
C MET A 14 -5.69 10.33 -6.77
N GLY A 15 -6.92 9.97 -6.39
CA GLY A 15 -7.16 8.89 -5.42
C GLY A 15 -6.65 7.50 -5.87
N ALA A 16 -6.90 7.12 -7.12
CA ALA A 16 -6.46 5.82 -7.66
C ALA A 16 -4.93 5.79 -7.89
N THR A 17 -4.38 6.87 -8.43
CA THR A 17 -2.94 6.98 -8.72
C THR A 17 -2.13 7.05 -7.42
N LEU A 18 -2.59 7.84 -6.45
CA LEU A 18 -1.95 7.98 -5.14
C LEU A 18 -1.96 6.67 -4.35
N THR A 19 -3.11 5.97 -4.31
CA THR A 19 -3.20 4.68 -3.62
C THR A 19 -2.26 3.65 -4.24
N ARG A 20 -2.15 3.63 -5.57
CA ARG A 20 -1.21 2.74 -6.27
C ARG A 20 0.25 3.07 -5.94
N LEU A 21 0.59 4.34 -5.83
CA LEU A 21 1.95 4.77 -5.50
C LEU A 21 2.31 4.45 -4.05
N LEU A 22 1.40 4.70 -3.11
CA LEU A 22 1.54 4.32 -1.70
C LEU A 22 1.68 2.80 -1.53
N TYR A 23 0.94 2.02 -2.33
CA TYR A 23 1.06 0.57 -2.33
C TYR A 23 2.46 0.10 -2.75
N TYR A 24 3.01 0.64 -3.85
CA TYR A 24 4.37 0.30 -4.28
C TYR A 24 5.44 0.76 -3.29
N LEU A 25 5.30 1.95 -2.70
CA LEU A 25 6.20 2.41 -1.63
C LEU A 25 6.12 1.52 -0.39
N GLY A 26 4.92 1.06 -0.03
CA GLY A 26 4.70 0.10 1.05
C GLY A 26 5.41 -1.22 0.79
N ILE A 27 5.32 -1.76 -0.44
CA ILE A 27 6.04 -2.98 -0.84
C ILE A 27 7.55 -2.78 -0.69
N LEU A 28 8.09 -1.68 -1.21
CA LEU A 28 9.51 -1.37 -1.10
C LEU A 28 9.96 -1.26 0.36
N GLY A 29 9.16 -0.61 1.21
CA GLY A 29 9.44 -0.51 2.64
C GLY A 29 9.46 -1.87 3.34
N ILE A 30 8.49 -2.75 3.04
CA ILE A 30 8.43 -4.11 3.61
C ILE A 30 9.61 -4.95 3.14
N LEU A 31 9.94 -4.91 1.85
CA LEU A 31 11.08 -5.65 1.30
C LEU A 31 12.40 -5.17 1.91
N TRP A 32 12.60 -3.85 1.97
CA TRP A 32 13.78 -3.26 2.59
C TRP A 32 13.93 -3.68 4.06
N HIS A 33 12.84 -3.62 4.82
CA HIS A 33 12.82 -4.05 6.22
C HIS A 33 13.10 -5.55 6.36
N ALA A 34 12.53 -6.38 5.49
CA ALA A 34 12.76 -7.83 5.48
C ALA A 34 14.23 -8.15 5.20
N VAL A 35 14.85 -7.51 4.20
CA VAL A 35 16.28 -7.67 3.88
C VAL A 35 17.15 -7.25 5.06
N ARG A 36 16.87 -6.09 5.66
CA ARG A 36 17.63 -5.60 6.83
C ARG A 36 17.53 -6.57 8.01
N ARG A 37 16.34 -7.09 8.28
CA ARG A 37 16.11 -8.05 9.37
C ARG A 37 16.79 -9.39 9.08
N PHE A 38 16.75 -9.86 7.83
CA PHE A 38 17.43 -11.09 7.42
C PHE A 38 18.95 -10.94 7.56
N TRP A 39 19.50 -9.81 7.14
CA TRP A 39 20.93 -9.50 7.31
C TRP A 39 21.34 -9.49 8.79
N PHE A 40 20.53 -8.89 9.66
CA PHE A 40 20.76 -8.89 11.11
C PHE A 40 20.90 -10.32 11.65
N TRP A 41 19.98 -11.22 11.29
CA TRP A 41 20.06 -12.62 11.73
C TRP A 41 21.28 -13.34 11.19
N LEU A 42 21.69 -13.04 9.96
CA LEU A 42 22.87 -13.61 9.33
C LEU A 42 24.16 -13.20 10.09
N THR A 43 24.25 -11.94 10.54
CA THR A 43 25.35 -11.48 11.39
C THR A 43 25.29 -11.98 12.84
N TYR A 44 24.12 -12.43 13.29
CA TYR A 44 23.89 -12.91 14.65
C TYR A 44 24.13 -14.42 14.82
N LEU A 45 24.34 -15.15 13.72
CA LEU A 45 24.59 -16.60 13.71
C LEU A 45 25.75 -17.03 14.62
N ASP A 46 26.77 -16.16 14.77
CA ASP A 46 27.98 -16.46 15.55
C ASP A 46 27.74 -16.38 17.07
N ASN A 47 26.71 -15.65 17.51
CA ASN A 47 26.38 -15.51 18.93
C ASN A 47 25.46 -16.61 19.43
N ASP A 48 24.38 -16.88 18.69
CA ASP A 48 23.38 -17.87 19.06
C ASP A 48 22.71 -18.43 17.81
N TRP A 49 23.18 -19.62 17.43
CA TRP A 49 22.81 -20.27 16.18
C TRP A 49 21.32 -20.64 16.13
N ASP A 50 20.75 -21.16 17.21
CA ASP A 50 19.36 -21.63 17.24
C ASP A 50 18.38 -20.45 17.12
N THR A 51 18.61 -19.40 17.90
CA THR A 51 17.82 -18.17 17.83
C THR A 51 17.94 -17.49 16.46
N ALA A 52 19.15 -17.44 15.89
CA ALA A 52 19.37 -16.86 14.57
C ALA A 52 18.64 -17.62 13.45
N LEU A 53 18.70 -18.95 13.46
CA LEU A 53 18.07 -19.79 12.44
C LEU A 53 16.53 -19.67 12.49
N TRP A 54 15.96 -19.66 13.70
CA TRP A 54 14.54 -19.36 13.89
C TRP A 54 14.16 -17.95 13.43
N GLY A 55 15.02 -16.96 13.68
CA GLY A 55 14.85 -15.59 13.20
C GLY A 55 14.84 -15.48 11.67
N MET A 56 15.73 -16.21 11.00
CA MET A 56 15.80 -16.28 9.54
C MET A 56 14.55 -16.88 8.93
N ILE A 57 13.97 -17.94 9.53
CA ILE A 57 12.73 -18.57 9.06
C ILE A 57 11.50 -17.67 9.30
N LYS A 58 11.44 -16.99 10.46
CA LYS A 58 10.30 -16.11 10.79
C LYS A 58 10.25 -14.84 9.95
N THR A 59 11.40 -14.37 9.46
CA THR A 59 11.51 -13.14 8.67
C THR A 59 10.69 -13.16 7.36
N PRO A 60 10.79 -14.16 6.47
CA PRO A 60 9.95 -14.24 5.27
C PRO A 60 8.47 -14.40 5.60
N ILE A 61 8.12 -15.17 6.64
CA ILE A 61 6.72 -15.32 7.09
C ILE A 61 6.15 -13.95 7.52
N GLY A 62 6.91 -13.20 8.32
CA GLY A 62 6.53 -11.85 8.73
C GLY A 62 6.39 -10.88 7.56
N ALA A 63 7.26 -10.98 6.55
CA ALA A 63 7.16 -10.17 5.33
C ALA A 63 5.89 -10.49 4.52
N ILE A 64 5.52 -11.77 4.38
CA ILE A 64 4.28 -12.18 3.71
C ILE A 64 3.05 -11.63 4.44
N ILE A 65 3.02 -11.75 5.77
CA ILE A 65 1.92 -11.20 6.58
C ILE A 65 1.83 -9.68 6.40
N ALA A 66 2.96 -8.97 6.42
CA ALA A 66 2.99 -7.52 6.20
C ALA A 66 2.48 -7.14 4.80
N LEU A 67 2.83 -7.90 3.77
CA LEU A 67 2.30 -7.71 2.41
C LEU A 67 0.79 -7.92 2.34
N MET A 68 0.26 -8.92 3.05
CA MET A 68 -1.18 -9.16 3.16
C MET A 68 -1.90 -8.00 3.86
N VAL A 69 -1.34 -7.50 4.98
CA VAL A 69 -1.89 -6.33 5.69
C VAL A 69 -1.88 -5.09 4.79
N LEU A 70 -0.77 -4.84 4.10
CA LEU A 70 -0.68 -3.73 3.15
C LEU A 70 -1.74 -3.83 2.05
N ARG A 71 -2.03 -5.05 1.57
CA ARG A 71 -3.09 -5.30 0.59
C ARG A 71 -4.46 -4.92 1.13
N VAL A 72 -4.79 -5.34 2.35
CA VAL A 72 -6.08 -4.98 2.99
C VAL A 72 -6.22 -3.46 3.13
N ILE A 73 -5.15 -2.78 3.55
CA ILE A 73 -5.14 -1.31 3.68
C ILE A 73 -5.34 -0.65 2.31
N ALA A 74 -4.68 -1.13 1.26
CA ALA A 74 -4.84 -0.59 -0.09
C ALA A 74 -6.26 -0.79 -0.63
N GLU A 75 -6.85 -1.97 -0.43
CA GLU A 75 -8.24 -2.26 -0.81
C GLU A 75 -9.23 -1.34 -0.05
N TYR A 76 -8.98 -1.11 1.24
CA TYR A 76 -9.76 -0.16 2.05
C TYR A 76 -9.64 1.29 1.55
N LEU A 77 -8.43 1.77 1.25
CA LEU A 77 -8.21 3.12 0.72
C LEU A 77 -8.92 3.31 -0.62
N VAL A 78 -8.84 2.35 -1.53
CA VAL A 78 -9.58 2.41 -2.81
C VAL A 78 -11.09 2.46 -2.56
N ALA A 79 -11.62 1.66 -1.65
CA ALA A 79 -13.04 1.68 -1.32
C ALA A 79 -13.49 3.03 -0.74
N HIS A 80 -12.69 3.61 0.16
CA HIS A 80 -12.95 4.91 0.77
C HIS A 80 -12.98 6.03 -0.28
N PHE A 81 -11.97 6.11 -1.15
CA PHE A 81 -11.93 7.10 -2.23
C PHE A 81 -13.07 6.93 -3.26
N ARG A 82 -13.59 5.70 -3.45
CA ARG A 82 -14.79 5.48 -4.28
C ARG A 82 -16.06 5.99 -3.60
N MET A 83 -16.19 5.83 -2.29
CA MET A 83 -17.34 6.33 -1.53
C MET A 83 -17.41 7.86 -1.54
N ASP A 84 -16.29 8.55 -1.33
CA ASP A 84 -16.23 10.02 -1.36
C ASP A 84 -16.68 10.58 -2.71
N LYS A 85 -16.27 9.95 -3.82
CA LYS A 85 -16.71 10.34 -5.15
C LYS A 85 -18.23 10.18 -5.33
N SER A 86 -18.80 9.08 -4.82
CA SER A 86 -20.24 8.85 -4.90
C SER A 86 -21.07 9.87 -4.11
N LEU A 87 -20.58 10.29 -2.94
CA LEU A 87 -21.16 11.33 -2.12
C LEU A 87 -21.04 12.70 -2.79
N HIS A 88 -19.88 13.02 -3.36
CA HIS A 88 -19.67 14.26 -4.10
C HIS A 88 -20.59 14.38 -5.32
N ASP A 89 -20.77 13.29 -6.09
CA ASP A 89 -21.68 13.26 -7.25
C ASP A 89 -23.16 13.38 -6.84
N GLN A 90 -23.56 12.83 -5.69
CA GLN A 90 -24.91 13.03 -5.12
C GLN A 90 -25.14 14.48 -4.68
N VAL A 91 -24.19 15.07 -3.96
CA VAL A 91 -24.32 16.45 -3.43
C VAL A 91 -24.26 17.50 -4.53
N THR A 92 -23.48 17.28 -5.60
CA THR A 92 -23.38 18.21 -6.73
C THR A 92 -24.49 18.04 -7.77
N GLY A 93 -25.47 17.17 -7.54
CA GLY A 93 -26.62 16.97 -8.44
C GLY A 93 -26.25 16.44 -9.83
N ARG A 94 -25.01 15.94 -10.01
CA ARG A 94 -24.57 15.28 -11.25
C ARG A 94 -24.95 13.80 -11.31
N ALA A 95 -25.47 13.24 -10.23
CA ALA A 95 -26.25 12.02 -10.28
C ALA A 95 -27.41 12.26 -11.25
N ALA A 96 -27.26 11.74 -12.47
CA ALA A 96 -28.23 11.89 -13.54
C ALA A 96 -29.65 11.63 -13.00
N PRO A 97 -30.65 12.45 -13.39
CA PRO A 97 -32.03 12.12 -13.03
C PRO A 97 -32.32 10.69 -13.49
N PRO A 98 -33.06 9.90 -12.69
CA PRO A 98 -33.46 8.57 -13.10
C PRO A 98 -34.07 8.68 -14.50
N LYS A 99 -33.65 7.83 -15.44
CA LYS A 99 -34.33 7.69 -16.71
C LYS A 99 -35.78 7.33 -16.38
N ALA A 100 -36.68 8.30 -16.50
CA ALA A 100 -38.08 8.03 -16.75
C ALA A 100 -38.09 7.52 -18.19
N ASP A 101 -38.27 6.22 -18.35
CA ASP A 101 -38.90 5.52 -19.48
C ASP A 101 -38.91 4.02 -19.16
#